data_AF-A0A944YDL9-F1
#
_entry.id   AF-A0A944YDL9-F1
#
_cell.length_a   1.000
_cell.length_b   1.000
_cell.length_c   1.000
_cell.angle_alpha   90.00
_cell.angle_beta   90.00
_cell.angle_gamma   90.00
#
_symmetry.space_group_name_H-M   'P 1'
#
loop_
_entity.id
_entity.type
_entity.pdbx_description
1 polymer ?
#
loop_
_entity_poly.entity_id
_entity_poly.type
_entity_poly.pdbx_seq_one_letter_code
_entity_poly.pdbx_strand_id
1 'polypeptide(L)'
;MVITTIKLHKETKERIDKLKDSHTESYDDLLKKILYILNNTRESPEKGKLILEQIETRRDLMLKQQKEQRAEDKKERAAKTKKKAEKSAKSRTPGEAKKANKKK
;
A
#
# COMPACT_ATOMS: atom_id res chain seq x y z
N MET A 1 -26.23 -15.81 1.20
CA MET A 1 -24.91 -16.28 1.69
C MET A 1 -24.92 -16.23 3.20
N VAL A 2 -24.68 -17.35 3.88
CA VAL A 2 -24.70 -17.41 5.36
C VAL A 2 -23.34 -16.96 5.87
N ILE A 3 -23.32 -15.94 6.73
CA ILE A 3 -22.08 -15.37 7.27
C ILE A 3 -21.88 -15.92 8.68
N THR A 4 -20.68 -16.41 8.95
CA THR A 4 -20.25 -16.85 10.28
C THR A 4 -19.11 -15.96 10.78
N THR A 5 -18.95 -15.87 12.10
CA THR A 5 -17.87 -15.09 12.73
C THR A 5 -16.88 -16.03 13.38
N ILE A 6 -15.59 -15.83 13.12
CA ILE A 6 -14.50 -16.56 13.76
C ILE A 6 -13.75 -15.59 14.66
N LYS A 7 -13.63 -15.92 15.95
CA LYS A 7 -12.79 -15.17 16.88
C LYS A 7 -11.35 -15.66 16.76
N LEU A 8 -10.41 -14.73 16.59
CA LEU A 8 -8.98 -15.02 16.50
C LEU A 8 -8.23 -14.18 17.52
N HIS A 9 -7.17 -14.75 18.09
CA HIS A 9 -6.19 -13.96 18.81
C HIS A 9 -5.50 -12.98 17.87
N LYS A 10 -5.08 -11.83 18.41
CA LYS A 10 -4.46 -10.76 17.63
C LYS A 10 -3.20 -11.25 16.89
N GLU A 11 -2.37 -12.04 17.56
CA GLU A 11 -1.17 -12.62 16.96
C GLU A 11 -1.49 -13.54 15.77
N THR A 12 -2.51 -14.40 15.91
CA THR A 12 -2.96 -15.26 14.82
C THR A 12 -3.48 -14.45 13.64
N LYS A 13 -4.27 -13.41 13.91
CA LYS A 13 -4.76 -12.50 12.87
C LYS A 13 -3.60 -11.81 12.14
N GLU A 14 -2.60 -11.32 12.85
CA GLU A 14 -1.43 -10.68 12.25
C GLU A 14 -0.62 -11.65 11.37
N ARG A 15 -0.49 -12.91 11.78
CA ARG A 15 0.15 -13.95 10.95
C ARG A 15 -0.65 -14.22 9.68
N ILE A 16 -1.98 -14.31 9.77
CA ILE A 16 -2.87 -14.50 8.63
C ILE A 16 -2.82 -13.30 7.69
N ASP A 17 -2.84 -12.07 8.22
CA ASP A 17 -2.77 -10.84 7.43
C ASP A 17 -1.47 -10.76 6.61
N LYS A 18 -0.37 -11.29 7.15
CA LYS A 18 0.91 -11.42 6.43
C LYS A 18 0.86 -12.45 5.29
N LEU A 19 -0.13 -13.33 5.19
CA LEU A 19 -0.23 -14.31 4.11
C LEU A 19 -0.99 -13.79 2.89
N LYS A 20 -1.56 -12.57 2.97
CA LYS A 20 -2.24 -11.95 1.83
C LYS A 20 -1.25 -11.59 0.73
N ASP A 21 -1.56 -12.00 -0.49
CA ASP A 21 -0.85 -11.64 -1.73
C ASP A 21 -1.54 -10.51 -2.49
N SER A 22 -2.70 -10.02 -2.01
CA SER A 22 -3.38 -8.82 -2.50
C SER A 22 -4.04 -8.05 -1.35
N HIS A 23 -4.15 -6.73 -1.48
CA HIS A 23 -4.85 -5.88 -0.52
C HIS A 23 -6.36 -6.11 -0.46
N THR A 24 -6.97 -6.55 -1.58
CA THR A 24 -8.41 -6.77 -1.67
C THR A 24 -8.82 -8.21 -1.30
N GLU A 25 -7.88 -9.07 -0.94
CA GLU A 25 -8.16 -10.45 -0.60
C GLU A 25 -9.00 -10.54 0.68
N SER A 26 -10.13 -11.25 0.61
CA SER A 26 -10.99 -11.47 1.76
C SER A 26 -10.43 -12.56 2.68
N TYR A 27 -10.89 -12.63 3.93
CA TYR A 27 -10.49 -13.72 4.83
C TYR A 27 -11.00 -15.08 4.32
N ASP A 28 -12.16 -15.13 3.66
CA ASP A 28 -12.70 -16.37 3.11
C ASP A 28 -11.82 -16.89 1.97
N ASP A 29 -11.38 -16.01 1.06
CA ASP A 29 -10.45 -16.37 -0.02
C ASP A 29 -9.11 -16.87 0.53
N LEU A 30 -8.59 -16.17 1.55
CA LEU A 30 -7.34 -16.54 2.19
C LEU A 30 -7.44 -17.89 2.91
N LEU A 31 -8.54 -18.15 3.62
CA LEU A 31 -8.77 -19.44 4.28
C LEU A 31 -8.92 -20.57 3.26
N LYS A 32 -9.66 -20.34 2.16
CA LYS A 32 -9.77 -21.30 1.04
C LYS A 32 -8.40 -21.62 0.44
N LYS A 33 -7.56 -20.60 0.24
CA LYS A 33 -6.19 -20.76 -0.25
C LYS A 33 -5.33 -21.60 0.70
N ILE A 34 -5.39 -21.32 2.01
CA ILE A 34 -4.68 -22.11 3.03
C ILE A 34 -5.13 -23.57 2.99
N LEU A 35 -6.44 -23.82 2.98
CA LEU A 35 -6.99 -25.18 2.91
C LEU A 35 -6.59 -25.89 1.62
N TYR A 36 -6.58 -25.19 0.50
CA TYR A 36 -6.13 -25.72 -0.78
C TYR A 36 -4.66 -26.17 -0.72
N ILE A 37 -3.77 -25.35 -0.16
CA ILE A 37 -2.36 -25.70 0.03
C ILE A 37 -2.22 -26.94 0.93
N LEU A 38 -2.92 -26.96 2.06
CA LEU A 38 -2.85 -28.08 3.01
C LEU A 38 -3.32 -29.39 2.38
N ASN A 39 -4.42 -29.36 1.63
CA ASN A 39 -4.96 -30.53 0.95
C ASN A 39 -4.00 -31.07 -0.12
N ASN A 40 -3.44 -30.19 -0.96
CA ASN A 40 -2.49 -30.60 -1.99
C ASN A 40 -1.18 -31.10 -1.39
N THR A 41 -0.67 -30.45 -0.35
CA THR A 41 0.54 -30.89 0.36
C THR A 41 0.37 -32.26 0.99
N ARG A 42 -0.82 -32.55 1.52
CA ARG A 42 -1.15 -33.87 2.10
C ARG A 42 -1.19 -34.97 1.04
N GLU A 43 -1.69 -34.66 -0.16
CA GLU A 43 -1.72 -35.61 -1.28
C GLU A 43 -0.31 -35.83 -1.87
N SER A 44 0.41 -34.75 -2.12
CA SER A 44 1.80 -34.78 -2.57
C SER A 44 2.56 -33.54 -2.08
N PRO A 45 3.64 -33.71 -1.30
CA PRO A 45 4.47 -32.59 -0.84
C PRO A 45 5.01 -31.72 -1.98
N GLU A 46 5.29 -32.31 -3.14
CA GLU A 46 5.83 -31.63 -4.32
C GLU A 46 4.82 -30.64 -4.91
N LYS A 47 3.54 -31.04 -4.99
CA LYS A 47 2.45 -30.14 -5.41
C LYS A 47 2.33 -28.96 -4.46
N GLY A 48 2.42 -29.21 -3.16
CA GLY A 48 2.44 -28.18 -2.13
C GLY A 48 3.55 -27.17 -2.35
N LYS A 49 4.78 -27.65 -2.58
CA LYS A 49 5.94 -26.80 -2.85
C LYS A 49 5.75 -25.91 -4.09
N LEU A 50 5.27 -26.49 -5.20
CA LEU A 50 5.02 -25.75 -6.44
C LEU A 50 3.97 -24.64 -6.25
N ILE A 51 2.89 -24.94 -5.52
CA ILE A 51 1.85 -23.93 -5.21
C ILE A 51 2.43 -22.79 -4.37
N LEU A 52 3.28 -23.10 -3.38
CA LEU A 52 3.92 -22.09 -2.55
C LEU A 52 4.85 -21.17 -3.37
N GLU A 53 5.66 -21.73 -4.27
CA GLU A 53 6.53 -20.94 -5.17
C GLU A 53 5.74 -19.98 -6.07
N GLN A 54 4.58 -20.42 -6.56
CA GLN A 54 3.67 -19.56 -7.35
C GLN A 54 3.07 -18.41 -6.52
N ILE A 55 2.77 -18.67 -5.25
CA ILE A 55 2.25 -17.64 -4.34
C ILE A 55 3.35 -16.62 -4.01
N GLU A 56 4.58 -17.07 -3.75
CA GLU A 56 5.73 -16.19 -3.52
C GLU A 56 5.99 -15.28 -4.72
N THR A 57 6.00 -15.85 -5.93
CA THR A 57 6.20 -15.07 -7.16
C THR A 57 5.16 -13.95 -7.31
N ARG A 58 3.87 -14.27 -7.09
CA ARG A 58 2.80 -13.27 -7.15
C ARG A 58 2.96 -12.18 -6.09
N ARG A 59 3.32 -12.58 -4.87
CA ARG A 59 3.55 -11.66 -3.76
C ARG A 59 4.68 -10.69 -4.06
N ASP A 60 5.79 -11.16 -4.62
CA ASP A 60 6.93 -10.31 -4.96
C ASP A 60 6.59 -9.30 -6.04
N LEU A 61 5.82 -9.72 -7.05
CA LEU A 61 5.30 -8.81 -8.08
C LEU A 61 4.40 -7.73 -7.48
N MET A 62 3.47 -8.10 -6.59
CA MET A 62 2.62 -7.12 -5.88
C MET A 62 3.47 -6.12 -5.08
N LEU A 63 4.45 -6.60 -4.31
CA LEU A 63 5.32 -5.75 -3.50
C LEU A 63 6.14 -4.78 -4.36
N LYS A 64 6.61 -5.23 -5.53
CA LYS A 64 7.33 -4.40 -6.49
C LYS A 64 6.43 -3.29 -7.04
N GLN A 65 5.23 -3.65 -7.54
CA GLN A 65 4.25 -2.69 -8.04
C GLN A 65 3.87 -1.66 -6.96
N GLN A 66 3.68 -2.11 -5.71
CA GLN A 66 3.36 -1.21 -4.61
C GLN A 66 4.49 -0.22 -4.31
N LYS A 67 5.74 -0.64 -4.40
CA LYS A 67 6.90 0.25 -4.22
C LYS A 67 6.99 1.29 -5.33
N GLU A 68 6.77 0.87 -6.58
CA GLU A 68 6.78 1.74 -7.76
C GLU A 68 5.67 2.80 -7.66
N GLN A 69 4.43 2.38 -7.38
CA GLN A 69 3.28 3.28 -7.19
C GLN A 69 3.56 4.33 -6.09
N ARG A 70 4.08 3.89 -4.94
CA ARG A 70 4.42 4.81 -3.83
C ARG A 70 5.52 5.80 -4.21
N ALA A 71 6.49 5.38 -5.03
CA ALA A 71 7.55 6.27 -5.51
C ALA A 71 7.00 7.33 -6.48
N GLU A 72 6.07 6.94 -7.37
CA GLU A 72 5.37 7.84 -8.27
C GLU A 72 4.50 8.85 -7.50
N ASP A 73 3.68 8.38 -6.56
CA ASP A 73 2.86 9.23 -5.70
C ASP A 73 3.70 10.26 -4.93
N LYS A 74 4.87 9.84 -4.42
CA LYS A 74 5.79 10.73 -3.70
C LYS A 74 6.40 11.79 -4.63
N LYS A 75 6.79 11.40 -5.85
CA LYS A 75 7.29 12.35 -6.88
C LYS A 75 6.20 13.36 -7.26
N GLU A 76 4.98 12.88 -7.48
CA GLU A 76 3.85 13.71 -7.86
C GLU A 76 3.48 14.72 -6.74
N ARG A 77 3.44 14.25 -5.48
CA ARG A 77 3.24 15.12 -4.31
C ARG A 77 4.34 16.17 -4.18
N ALA A 78 5.60 15.79 -4.35
CA ALA A 78 6.72 16.74 -4.31
C ALA A 78 6.62 17.81 -5.42
N ALA A 79 6.22 17.42 -6.63
CA ALA A 79 6.00 18.34 -7.74
C ALA A 79 4.82 19.30 -7.49
N LYS A 80 3.72 18.80 -6.91
CA LYS A 80 2.56 19.62 -6.50
C LYS A 80 2.96 20.64 -5.43
N THR A 81 3.77 20.25 -4.45
CA THR A 81 4.27 21.16 -3.39
C THR A 81 5.18 22.26 -3.95
N LYS A 82 6.10 21.92 -4.87
CA LYS A 82 6.96 22.91 -5.55
C LYS A 82 6.16 23.92 -6.37
N LYS A 83 5.19 23.45 -7.16
CA LYS A 83 4.28 24.33 -7.94
C LYS A 83 3.43 25.24 -7.03
N LYS A 84 3.01 24.77 -5.86
CA LYS A 84 2.25 25.57 -4.89
C LYS A 84 3.12 26.64 -4.23
N ALA A 85 4.38 26.32 -3.93
CA ALA A 85 5.36 27.27 -3.40
C ALA A 85 5.69 28.39 -4.41
N GLU A 86 5.93 28.07 -5.68
CA GLU A 86 6.19 29.08 -6.73
C GLU A 86 4.99 30.00 -6.97
N LYS A 87 3.76 29.47 -6.97
CA LYS A 87 2.54 30.30 -7.07
C LYS A 87 2.35 31.24 -5.87
N SER A 88 2.74 30.80 -4.67
CA SER A 88 2.70 31.63 -3.46
C SER A 88 3.79 32.70 -3.41
N ALA A 89 4.93 32.48 -4.07
CA ALA A 89 5.99 33.47 -4.21
C ALA A 89 5.67 34.53 -5.27
N LYS A 90 4.98 34.14 -6.37
CA LYS A 90 4.66 35.04 -7.49
C LYS A 90 3.45 35.96 -7.24
N SER A 91 2.67 35.70 -6.19
CA SER A 91 1.56 36.56 -5.73
C SER A 91 1.99 37.66 -4.74
N ARG A 92 3.27 37.68 -4.32
CA ARG A 92 3.86 38.77 -3.54
C ARG A 92 4.60 39.73 -4.46
N THR A 93 3.90 40.63 -5.15
CA THR A 93 4.54 41.82 -5.76
C THR A 93 4.74 42.91 -4.69
N PRO A 94 5.90 43.60 -4.67
CA PRO A 94 6.16 44.69 -3.74
C PRO A 94 5.43 45.96 -4.21
N GLY A 95 4.16 46.10 -3.81
CA GLY A 95 3.36 47.31 -3.98
C GLY A 95 3.41 48.19 -2.73
N GLU A 96 3.99 49.40 -2.89
CA GLU A 96 3.88 50.59 -2.04
C GLU A 96 4.39 50.53 -0.58
N ALA A 97 5.71 50.73 -0.43
CA ALA A 97 6.28 51.45 0.71
C ALA A 97 6.90 52.78 0.24
N LYS A 98 6.08 53.68 -0.32
CA LYS A 98 6.41 55.09 -0.47
C LYS A 98 5.40 55.92 0.31
N LYS A 99 5.75 56.28 1.55
CA LYS A 99 5.39 57.53 2.27
C LYS A 99 5.58 57.33 3.77
N ALA A 100 6.80 57.57 4.27
CA ALA A 100 7.02 58.04 5.64
C ALA A 100 8.52 58.31 5.87
N ASN A 101 9.08 59.36 5.25
CA ASN A 101 10.12 60.12 5.93
C ASN A 101 10.26 61.53 5.35
N LYS A 102 9.44 62.45 5.84
CA LYS A 102 9.73 63.88 5.82
C LYS A 102 9.30 64.47 7.16
N LYS A 103 10.20 64.41 8.13
CA LYS A 103 10.22 65.28 9.31
C LYS A 103 11.59 65.16 10.00
N LYS A 104 12.53 65.97 9.54
CA LYS A 104 13.37 66.85 10.36
C LYS A 104 14.08 67.83 9.44
#